data_AF-R3WR90-F1
#
_entry.id   AF-R3WR90-F1
#
_cell.length_a   1.000
_cell.length_b   1.000
_cell.length_c   1.000
_cell.angle_alpha   90.00
_cell.angle_beta   90.00
_cell.angle_gamma   90.00
#
_symmetry.space_group_name_H-M   'P 1'
#
loop_
_entity.id
_entity.type
_entity.pdbx_description
1 polymer ?
#
loop_
_entity_poly.entity_id
_entity_poly.type
_entity_poly.pdbx_seq_one_letter_code
_entity_poly.pdbx_strand_id
1 'polypeptide(L)'
;MNMDDESFEEVLVRPTMFYVLLGLLAMVLIGLGIGSYLSYPFSSKISGTWGNPELGMNLSSEGKSWTAKIENYQGIEGYTFLYKGQWQAAGINTYDGKQTKVQIILDKKKIPETEISSLQKENPLYKKIADDKKILHIEYTEAGMKKIFGRKNIDDYFHFTLEPISFEKSKQVLYLNHAYFSSERVPFEFDK
;
A
#
# COMPACT_ATOMS: atom_id res chain seq x y z
N MET A 1 -67.87 29.55 -14.71
CA MET A 1 -68.16 28.72 -13.53
C MET A 1 -67.19 27.57 -13.59
N ASN A 2 -66.16 27.63 -12.75
CA ASN A 2 -65.06 26.68 -12.73
C ASN A 2 -65.57 25.32 -12.23
N MET A 3 -65.22 24.26 -12.95
CA MET A 3 -65.20 22.91 -12.39
C MET A 3 -63.73 22.51 -12.36
N ASP A 4 -63.16 22.68 -11.18
CA ASP A 4 -61.91 22.06 -10.78
C ASP A 4 -62.17 20.55 -10.73
N ASP A 5 -61.73 19.82 -11.76
CA ASP A 5 -61.61 18.36 -11.64
C ASP A 5 -60.29 18.10 -10.91
N GLU A 6 -60.41 17.94 -9.59
CA GLU A 6 -59.37 17.47 -8.71
C GLU A 6 -58.85 16.12 -9.20
N SER A 7 -57.65 16.11 -9.77
CA SER A 7 -56.90 14.88 -10.01
C SER A 7 -56.56 14.27 -8.65
N PHE A 8 -57.39 13.33 -8.20
CA PHE A 8 -57.06 12.46 -7.07
C PHE A 8 -55.79 11.68 -7.44
N GLU A 9 -54.64 12.10 -6.91
CA GLU A 9 -53.47 11.23 -6.84
C GLU A 9 -53.87 10.01 -6.02
N GLU A 10 -54.11 8.87 -6.68
CA GLU A 10 -54.28 7.59 -6.02
C GLU A 10 -53.02 7.30 -5.21
N VAL A 11 -53.09 7.51 -3.90
CA VAL A 11 -52.04 7.09 -2.98
C VAL A 11 -52.02 5.56 -2.99
N LEU A 12 -51.12 5.00 -3.79
CA LEU A 12 -50.84 3.56 -3.86
C LEU A 12 -50.30 3.08 -2.49
N VAL A 13 -51.22 2.77 -1.57
CA VAL A 13 -50.90 2.17 -0.28
C VAL A 13 -50.49 0.71 -0.53
N ARG A 14 -49.18 0.45 -0.47
CA ARG A 14 -48.66 -0.92 -0.64
C ARG A 14 -49.00 -1.76 0.59
N PRO A 15 -49.30 -3.06 0.43
CA PRO A 15 -49.60 -3.94 1.56
C PRO A 15 -48.40 -4.04 2.50
N THR A 16 -48.62 -4.19 3.81
CA THR A 16 -47.56 -4.30 4.82
C THR A 16 -46.51 -5.36 4.47
N MET A 17 -46.93 -6.46 3.85
CA MET A 17 -46.06 -7.53 3.36
C MET A 17 -45.01 -7.04 2.35
N PHE A 18 -45.33 -6.05 1.52
CA PHE A 18 -44.39 -5.43 0.59
C PHE A 18 -43.21 -4.80 1.34
N TYR A 19 -43.48 -4.04 2.41
CA TYR A 19 -42.42 -3.40 3.20
C TYR A 19 -41.59 -4.41 3.98
N VAL A 20 -42.21 -5.50 4.48
CA VAL A 20 -41.49 -6.61 5.11
C VAL A 20 -40.54 -7.28 4.12
N LEU A 21 -41.01 -7.60 2.92
CA LEU A 21 -40.18 -8.20 1.87
C LEU A 21 -39.08 -7.26 1.39
N LEU A 22 -39.38 -5.96 1.26
CA LEU A 22 -38.38 -4.96 0.89
C LEU A 22 -37.29 -4.84 1.97
N GLY A 23 -37.67 -4.84 3.25
CA GLY A 23 -36.72 -4.82 4.37
C GLY A 23 -35.83 -6.07 4.41
N LEU A 24 -36.42 -7.26 4.20
CA LEU A 24 -35.66 -8.50 4.08
C LEU A 24 -34.70 -8.47 2.89
N LEU A 25 -35.15 -8.01 1.72
CA LEU A 25 -34.31 -7.88 0.54
C LEU A 25 -33.14 -6.91 0.78
N ALA A 26 -33.40 -5.76 1.39
CA ALA A 26 -32.36 -4.80 1.74
C ALA A 26 -31.31 -5.43 2.68
N MET A 27 -31.74 -6.18 3.71
CA MET A 27 -30.82 -6.88 4.60
C MET A 27 -29.97 -7.93 3.87
N VAL A 28 -30.57 -8.72 2.97
CA VAL A 28 -29.85 -9.71 2.16
C VAL A 28 -28.81 -9.03 1.27
N LEU A 29 -29.19 -7.94 0.59
CA LEU A 29 -28.28 -7.20 -0.29
C LEU A 29 -27.12 -6.55 0.49
N ILE A 30 -27.40 -5.97 1.66
CA ILE A 30 -26.36 -5.42 2.55
C ILE A 30 -25.44 -6.54 3.04
N GLY A 31 -26.00 -7.68 3.47
CA GLY A 31 -25.23 -8.83 3.94
C GLY A 31 -24.32 -9.41 2.86
N LEU A 32 -24.81 -9.54 1.63
CA LEU A 32 -24.02 -9.97 0.47
C LEU A 32 -22.93 -8.95 0.11
N GLY A 33 -23.23 -7.65 0.19
CA GLY A 33 -22.25 -6.59 -0.08
C GLY A 33 -21.09 -6.60 0.93
N ILE A 34 -21.40 -6.68 2.23
CA ILE A 34 -20.38 -6.76 3.28
C ILE A 34 -19.62 -8.08 3.19
N GLY A 35 -20.33 -9.21 3.06
CA GLY A 35 -19.75 -10.54 3.00
C GLY A 35 -18.81 -10.73 1.80
N SER A 36 -19.18 -10.21 0.63
CA SER A 36 -18.34 -10.25 -0.58
C SER A 36 -17.09 -9.38 -0.42
N TYR A 37 -17.19 -8.19 0.19
CA TYR A 37 -16.01 -7.35 0.46
C TYR A 37 -15.05 -7.98 1.48
N LEU A 38 -15.57 -8.59 2.54
CA LEU A 38 -14.74 -9.29 3.53
C LEU A 38 -14.07 -10.53 2.94
N SER A 39 -14.75 -11.22 2.03
CA SER A 39 -14.21 -12.40 1.31
C SER A 39 -13.36 -12.03 0.10
N TYR A 40 -13.31 -10.74 -0.29
CA TYR A 40 -12.52 -10.27 -1.41
C TYR A 40 -11.02 -10.45 -1.14
N PRO A 41 -10.23 -10.94 -2.11
CA PRO A 41 -8.83 -11.28 -1.86
C PRO A 41 -8.05 -10.12 -1.25
N PHE A 42 -7.40 -10.42 -0.12
CA PHE A 42 -6.62 -9.47 0.68
C PHE A 42 -5.62 -8.65 -0.16
N SER A 43 -4.91 -9.29 -1.07
CA SER A 43 -3.94 -8.66 -2.00
C SER A 43 -4.59 -7.70 -2.99
N SER A 44 -5.83 -7.96 -3.40
CA SER A 44 -6.51 -7.15 -4.43
C SER A 44 -6.96 -5.80 -3.90
N LYS A 45 -7.22 -5.69 -2.58
CA LYS A 45 -7.60 -4.43 -1.92
C LYS A 45 -6.48 -3.38 -1.99
N ILE A 46 -5.24 -3.83 -1.91
CA ILE A 46 -4.05 -2.99 -1.85
C ILE A 46 -3.19 -3.05 -3.11
N SER A 47 -3.61 -3.78 -4.15
CA SER A 47 -2.85 -3.85 -5.40
C SER A 47 -2.81 -2.49 -6.11
N GLY A 48 -1.74 -2.26 -6.88
CA GLY A 48 -1.49 -0.99 -7.57
C GLY A 48 -0.37 -0.20 -6.93
N THR A 49 -0.28 1.07 -7.32
CA THR A 49 0.76 2.01 -6.91
C THR A 49 0.17 3.03 -5.96
N TRP A 50 0.86 3.26 -4.86
CA TRP A 50 0.49 4.22 -3.84
C TRP A 50 1.64 5.21 -3.64
N GLY A 51 1.37 6.51 -3.75
CA GLY A 51 2.37 7.57 -3.67
C GLY A 51 2.30 8.34 -2.37
N ASN A 52 3.46 8.68 -1.81
CA ASN A 52 3.61 9.75 -0.82
C ASN A 52 4.51 10.84 -1.42
N PRO A 53 3.95 11.98 -1.86
CA PRO A 53 4.71 13.04 -2.49
C PRO A 53 5.65 13.77 -1.52
N GLU A 54 5.32 13.85 -0.23
CA GLU A 54 6.14 14.51 0.79
C GLU A 54 7.47 13.78 1.02
N LEU A 55 7.43 12.45 1.00
CA LEU A 55 8.61 11.59 1.15
C LEU A 55 9.25 11.21 -0.18
N GLY A 56 8.65 11.57 -1.31
CA GLY A 56 9.07 11.10 -2.64
C GLY A 56 9.09 9.56 -2.73
N MET A 57 8.18 8.90 -2.00
CA MET A 57 8.15 7.44 -1.87
C MET A 57 6.96 6.86 -2.62
N ASN A 58 7.21 5.86 -3.46
CA ASN A 58 6.19 5.12 -4.18
C ASN A 58 6.17 3.66 -3.72
N LEU A 59 5.01 3.20 -3.28
CA LEU A 59 4.75 1.81 -2.89
C LEU A 59 3.96 1.11 -4.00
N SER A 60 4.60 0.20 -4.71
CA SER A 60 3.94 -0.70 -5.66
C SER A 60 3.58 -2.03 -4.99
N SER A 61 2.37 -2.50 -5.22
CA SER A 61 1.81 -3.73 -4.64
C SER A 61 1.26 -4.64 -5.73
N GLU A 62 1.78 -5.86 -5.81
CA GLU A 62 1.40 -6.85 -6.80
C GLU A 62 1.23 -8.22 -6.13
N GLY A 63 0.01 -8.73 -6.12
CA GLY A 63 -0.32 -9.97 -5.43
C GLY A 63 0.07 -9.91 -3.95
N LYS A 64 0.92 -10.84 -3.52
CA LYS A 64 1.41 -10.89 -2.12
C LYS A 64 2.68 -10.07 -1.89
N SER A 65 3.19 -9.38 -2.89
CA SER A 65 4.48 -8.68 -2.82
C SER A 65 4.28 -7.17 -2.83
N TRP A 66 5.20 -6.46 -2.20
CA TRP A 66 5.29 -5.00 -2.29
C TRP A 66 6.72 -4.53 -2.45
N THR A 67 6.84 -3.34 -3.02
CA THR A 67 8.10 -2.61 -3.13
C THR A 67 7.83 -1.14 -2.83
N ALA A 68 8.48 -0.60 -1.80
CA ALA A 68 8.54 0.84 -1.56
C ALA A 68 9.85 1.38 -2.12
N LYS A 69 9.77 2.42 -2.94
CA LYS A 69 10.90 3.01 -3.67
C LYS A 69 11.00 4.49 -3.33
N ILE A 70 12.20 4.93 -2.93
CA ILE A 70 12.56 6.35 -2.82
C ILE A 70 13.63 6.62 -3.88
N GLU A 71 13.33 7.50 -4.83
CA GLU A 71 14.30 7.97 -5.82
C GLU A 71 15.10 9.15 -5.27
N ASN A 72 16.33 9.31 -5.78
CA ASN A 72 17.25 10.37 -5.36
C ASN A 72 17.39 10.47 -3.83
N TYR A 73 17.53 9.31 -3.19
CA TYR A 73 17.57 9.21 -1.73
C TYR A 73 18.70 10.09 -1.17
N GLN A 74 18.39 10.82 -0.08
CA GLN A 74 19.28 11.84 0.51
C GLN A 74 19.73 12.94 -0.47
N GLY A 75 18.95 13.19 -1.52
CA GLY A 75 19.24 14.22 -2.54
C GLY A 75 20.31 13.82 -3.56
N ILE A 76 20.75 12.56 -3.57
CA ILE A 76 21.80 12.07 -4.48
C ILE A 76 21.16 11.54 -5.76
N GLU A 77 21.37 12.24 -6.88
CA GLU A 77 20.78 11.84 -8.16
C GLU A 77 21.29 10.45 -8.61
N GLY A 78 20.37 9.57 -9.01
CA GLY A 78 20.70 8.21 -9.41
C GLY A 78 20.90 7.23 -8.26
N TYR A 79 20.69 7.67 -7.01
CA TYR A 79 20.61 6.80 -5.84
C TYR A 79 19.15 6.44 -5.55
N THR A 80 18.77 5.18 -5.75
CA THR A 80 17.44 4.68 -5.43
C THR A 80 17.50 3.74 -4.24
N PHE A 81 16.70 4.03 -3.21
CA PHE A 81 16.52 3.18 -2.05
C PHE A 81 15.24 2.35 -2.18
N LEU A 82 15.30 1.04 -1.92
CA LEU A 82 14.14 0.16 -2.04
C LEU A 82 13.96 -0.71 -0.79
N TYR A 83 12.73 -0.80 -0.35
CA TYR A 83 12.24 -1.83 0.55
C TYR A 83 11.39 -2.81 -0.26
N LYS A 84 11.63 -4.11 -0.12
CA LYS A 84 10.83 -5.15 -0.77
C LYS A 84 10.38 -6.17 0.25
N GLY A 85 9.10 -6.50 0.27
CA GLY A 85 8.58 -7.48 1.21
C GLY A 85 7.36 -8.19 0.66
N GLN A 86 6.78 -9.01 1.53
CA GLN A 86 5.51 -9.67 1.31
C GLN A 86 4.45 -9.10 2.24
N TRP A 87 3.22 -9.06 1.76
CA TRP A 87 2.05 -8.70 2.54
C TRP A 87 1.60 -9.87 3.40
N GLN A 88 1.37 -9.62 4.67
CA GLN A 88 0.67 -10.51 5.58
C GLN A 88 -0.61 -9.85 6.10
N ALA A 89 -1.71 -10.59 6.09
CA ALA A 89 -2.94 -10.14 6.72
C ALA A 89 -2.81 -10.11 8.24
N ALA A 90 -3.07 -8.94 8.82
CA ALA A 90 -3.16 -8.71 10.27
C ALA A 90 -4.61 -8.43 10.72
N GLY A 91 -5.52 -8.19 9.77
CA GLY A 91 -6.92 -7.85 10.01
C GLY A 91 -7.68 -7.58 8.71
N ILE A 92 -8.87 -6.96 8.82
CA ILE A 92 -9.76 -6.72 7.67
C ILE A 92 -9.17 -5.70 6.67
N ASN A 93 -8.51 -4.67 7.21
CA ASN A 93 -7.90 -3.57 6.48
C ASN A 93 -6.50 -3.25 7.01
N THR A 94 -5.86 -4.19 7.71
CA THR A 94 -4.51 -4.04 8.27
C THR A 94 -3.56 -5.07 7.67
N TYR A 95 -2.33 -4.62 7.39
CA TYR A 95 -1.36 -5.34 6.58
C TYR A 95 0.03 -5.22 7.20
N ASP A 96 0.70 -6.34 7.43
CA ASP A 96 2.07 -6.35 7.93
C ASP A 96 3.04 -6.72 6.80
N GLY A 97 4.23 -6.15 6.86
CA GLY A 97 5.37 -6.53 6.04
C GLY A 97 6.02 -7.80 6.57
N LYS A 98 6.40 -8.71 5.67
CA LYS A 98 7.21 -9.88 5.99
C LYS A 98 8.35 -10.08 5.00
N GLN A 99 9.43 -10.71 5.48
CA GLN A 99 10.59 -11.02 4.66
C GLN A 99 11.16 -9.77 3.98
N THR A 100 11.16 -8.65 4.71
CA THR A 100 11.53 -7.35 4.17
C THR A 100 13.03 -7.32 3.89
N LYS A 101 13.36 -6.92 2.67
CA LYS A 101 14.72 -6.76 2.17
C LYS A 101 14.95 -5.29 1.87
N VAL A 102 16.17 -4.84 2.15
CA VAL A 102 16.61 -3.49 1.83
C VAL A 102 17.62 -3.57 0.70
N GLN A 103 17.38 -2.78 -0.33
CA GLN A 103 18.17 -2.76 -1.54
C GLN A 103 18.49 -1.31 -1.94
N ILE A 104 19.59 -1.15 -2.65
CA ILE A 104 19.98 0.11 -3.26
C ILE A 104 20.27 -0.14 -4.74
N ILE A 105 19.75 0.72 -5.61
CA ILE A 105 20.07 0.74 -7.03
C ILE A 105 20.76 2.07 -7.33
N LEU A 106 21.95 1.98 -7.93
CA LEU A 106 22.79 3.11 -8.30
C LEU A 106 22.89 3.20 -9.83
N ASP A 107 22.59 4.37 -10.38
CA ASP A 107 22.90 4.70 -11.77
C ASP A 107 24.38 5.10 -11.88
N LYS A 108 25.18 4.24 -12.49
CA LYS A 108 26.63 4.44 -12.63
C LYS A 108 27.01 5.68 -13.44
N LYS A 109 26.10 6.22 -14.25
CA LYS A 109 26.36 7.47 -15.01
C LYS A 109 26.22 8.71 -14.14
N LYS A 110 25.49 8.62 -13.04
CA LYS A 110 25.15 9.74 -12.16
C LYS A 110 25.94 9.71 -10.85
N ILE A 111 26.38 8.53 -10.43
CA ILE A 111 27.15 8.31 -9.20
C ILE A 111 28.66 8.33 -9.51
N PRO A 112 29.49 8.98 -8.67
CA PRO A 112 30.94 8.99 -8.86
C PRO A 112 31.55 7.59 -8.96
N GLU A 113 32.47 7.40 -9.91
CA GLU A 113 33.12 6.11 -10.14
C GLU A 113 33.85 5.58 -8.89
N THR A 114 34.38 6.47 -8.04
CA THR A 114 35.01 6.11 -6.76
C THR A 114 34.02 5.44 -5.80
N GLU A 115 32.78 5.92 -5.75
CA GLU A 115 31.73 5.35 -4.91
C GLU A 115 31.27 4.01 -5.46
N ILE A 116 31.01 3.92 -6.78
CA ILE A 116 30.67 2.66 -7.46
C ILE A 116 31.77 1.61 -7.21
N SER A 117 33.03 1.97 -7.41
CA SER A 117 34.18 1.07 -7.21
C SER A 117 34.30 0.61 -5.75
N SER A 118 33.96 1.47 -4.79
CA SER A 118 33.95 1.09 -3.37
C SER A 118 32.87 0.06 -3.05
N LEU A 119 31.68 0.23 -3.63
CA LEU A 119 30.52 -0.65 -3.42
C LEU A 119 30.60 -1.95 -4.24
N GLN A 120 31.45 -2.00 -5.26
CA GLN A 120 31.69 -3.22 -6.02
C GLN A 120 32.57 -4.25 -5.31
N LYS A 121 33.35 -3.81 -4.30
CA LYS A 121 34.21 -4.68 -3.48
C LYS A 121 33.37 -5.55 -2.57
N GLU A 122 33.89 -6.74 -2.24
CA GLU A 122 33.25 -7.64 -1.28
C GLU A 122 33.09 -6.96 0.08
N ASN A 123 31.90 -7.11 0.66
CA ASN A 123 31.57 -6.51 1.94
C ASN A 123 30.62 -7.44 2.72
N PRO A 124 30.86 -7.70 4.01
CA PRO A 124 29.96 -8.54 4.79
C PRO A 124 28.56 -7.92 5.00
N LEU A 125 28.38 -6.62 4.78
CA LEU A 125 27.14 -5.89 5.05
C LEU A 125 26.17 -5.85 3.87
N TYR A 126 26.63 -6.09 2.65
CA TYR A 126 25.78 -6.10 1.47
C TYR A 126 26.33 -7.07 0.42
N LYS A 127 25.45 -7.56 -0.45
CA LYS A 127 25.80 -8.38 -1.61
C LYS A 127 25.34 -7.70 -2.88
N LYS A 128 26.06 -7.94 -3.98
CA LYS A 128 25.64 -7.52 -5.31
C LYS A 128 24.56 -8.47 -5.83
N ILE A 129 23.43 -7.92 -6.26
CA ILE A 129 22.37 -8.67 -6.95
C ILE A 129 22.54 -8.54 -8.46
N ALA A 130 22.83 -7.34 -8.95
CA ALA A 130 23.08 -7.08 -10.36
C ALA A 130 24.16 -6.00 -10.51
N ASP A 131 24.99 -6.15 -11.53
CA ASP A 131 26.09 -5.24 -11.83
C ASP A 131 26.28 -5.23 -13.36
N ASP A 132 25.70 -4.23 -14.02
CA ASP A 132 25.78 -4.07 -15.47
C ASP A 132 26.40 -2.71 -15.85
N LYS A 133 26.38 -2.36 -17.15
CA LYS A 133 26.99 -1.12 -17.64
C LYS A 133 26.31 0.15 -17.13
N LYS A 134 25.05 0.08 -16.70
CA LYS A 134 24.23 1.22 -16.27
C LYS A 134 23.96 1.20 -14.78
N ILE A 135 23.69 0.02 -14.21
CA ILE A 135 23.23 -0.09 -12.82
C ILE A 135 24.16 -0.95 -11.96
N LEU A 136 24.29 -0.54 -10.70
CA LEU A 136 24.76 -1.40 -9.61
C LEU A 136 23.61 -1.59 -8.62
N HIS A 137 23.18 -2.83 -8.41
CA HIS A 137 22.10 -3.19 -7.50
C HIS A 137 22.66 -4.04 -6.37
N ILE A 138 22.54 -3.54 -5.14
CA ILE A 138 23.00 -4.21 -3.93
C ILE A 138 21.82 -4.49 -2.99
N GLU A 139 21.95 -5.54 -2.19
CA GLU A 139 21.04 -5.91 -1.10
C GLU A 139 21.81 -6.05 0.20
N TYR A 140 21.28 -5.47 1.26
CA TYR A 140 21.87 -5.61 2.58
C TYR A 140 21.76 -7.06 3.07
N THR A 141 22.83 -7.56 3.68
CA THR A 141 22.82 -8.84 4.39
C THR A 141 22.18 -8.68 5.76
N GLU A 142 21.88 -9.77 6.46
CA GLU A 142 21.42 -9.70 7.86
C GLU A 142 22.37 -8.90 8.76
N ALA A 143 23.69 -9.02 8.54
CA ALA A 143 24.68 -8.24 9.28
C ALA A 143 24.59 -6.74 8.96
N GLY A 144 24.40 -6.38 7.68
CA GLY A 144 24.16 -5.00 7.26
C GLY A 144 22.89 -4.42 7.85
N MET A 145 21.81 -5.18 7.78
CA MET A 145 20.51 -4.85 8.37
C MET A 145 20.64 -4.61 9.87
N LYS A 146 21.32 -5.49 10.60
CA LYS A 146 21.53 -5.35 12.04
C LYS A 146 22.37 -4.13 12.42
N LYS A 147 23.31 -3.73 11.54
CA LYS A 147 24.14 -2.54 11.75
C LYS A 147 23.34 -1.24 11.55
N ILE A 148 22.43 -1.21 10.59
CA ILE A 148 21.66 0.00 10.24
C ILE A 148 20.41 0.14 11.11
N PHE A 149 19.66 -0.95 11.31
CA PHE A 149 18.36 -0.95 11.99
C PHE A 149 18.42 -1.52 13.42
N GLY A 150 19.61 -1.87 13.90
CA GLY A 150 19.82 -2.44 15.23
C GLY A 150 19.36 -3.90 15.34
N ARG A 151 18.89 -4.30 16.54
CA ARG A 151 18.41 -5.68 16.78
C ARG A 151 16.94 -5.91 16.40
N LYS A 152 16.22 -4.87 15.99
CA LYS A 152 14.80 -4.98 15.64
C LYS A 152 14.65 -5.66 14.28
N ASN A 153 13.62 -6.49 14.13
CA ASN A 153 13.29 -7.03 12.83
C ASN A 153 12.77 -5.88 11.95
N ILE A 154 13.29 -5.77 10.72
CA ILE A 154 12.83 -4.74 9.80
C ILE A 154 11.34 -4.89 9.47
N ASP A 155 10.81 -6.11 9.51
CA ASP A 155 9.38 -6.37 9.30
C ASP A 155 8.50 -5.55 10.27
N ASP A 156 8.97 -5.31 11.49
CA ASP A 156 8.26 -4.55 12.55
C ASP A 156 8.12 -3.05 12.24
N TYR A 157 8.73 -2.57 11.15
CA TYR A 157 8.62 -1.18 10.71
C TYR A 157 7.54 -0.98 9.64
N PHE A 158 6.97 -2.06 9.11
CA PHE A 158 6.08 -2.05 7.94
C PHE A 158 4.69 -2.53 8.32
N HIS A 159 3.98 -1.74 9.12
CA HIS A 159 2.58 -1.99 9.47
C HIS A 159 1.70 -0.99 8.74
N PHE A 160 0.68 -1.47 8.02
CA PHE A 160 -0.16 -0.62 7.20
C PHE A 160 -1.63 -0.76 7.53
N THR A 161 -2.40 0.30 7.28
CA THR A 161 -3.85 0.29 7.40
C THR A 161 -4.48 1.05 6.24
N LEU A 162 -5.49 0.44 5.63
CA LEU A 162 -6.24 1.00 4.51
C LEU A 162 -7.53 1.67 5.01
N GLU A 163 -7.66 2.97 4.80
CA GLU A 163 -8.76 3.78 5.34
C GLU A 163 -9.21 4.88 4.36
N PRO A 164 -10.51 5.15 4.23
CA PRO A 164 -11.62 4.33 4.71
C PRO A 164 -11.71 2.99 3.96
N ILE A 165 -12.52 2.08 4.51
CA ILE A 165 -12.92 0.87 3.80
C ILE A 165 -13.90 1.27 2.67
N SER A 166 -13.48 1.11 1.43
CA SER A 166 -14.24 1.49 0.23
C SER A 166 -13.97 0.48 -0.89
N PHE A 167 -14.92 0.33 -1.81
CA PHE A 167 -14.71 -0.40 -3.06
C PHE A 167 -13.90 0.42 -4.08
N GLU A 168 -13.88 1.74 -3.91
CA GLU A 168 -13.19 2.67 -4.80
C GLU A 168 -11.84 3.07 -4.20
N LYS A 169 -10.74 2.56 -4.78
CA LYS A 169 -9.37 2.74 -4.27
C LYS A 169 -8.91 4.19 -4.20
N SER A 170 -9.34 5.02 -5.14
CA SER A 170 -9.04 6.47 -5.16
C SER A 170 -9.58 7.22 -3.95
N LYS A 171 -10.58 6.66 -3.24
CA LYS A 171 -11.12 7.21 -1.99
C LYS A 171 -10.41 6.69 -0.76
N GLN A 172 -9.45 5.78 -0.91
CA GLN A 172 -8.72 5.14 0.18
C GLN A 172 -7.32 5.72 0.29
N VAL A 173 -6.81 5.71 1.51
CA VAL A 173 -5.44 6.07 1.85
C VAL A 173 -4.83 4.87 2.56
N LEU A 174 -3.66 4.46 2.10
CA LEU A 174 -2.87 3.42 2.75
C LEU A 174 -1.89 4.08 3.70
N TYR A 175 -2.14 3.96 4.99
CA TYR A 175 -1.27 4.52 6.01
C TYR A 175 -0.20 3.51 6.40
N LEU A 176 1.07 3.88 6.30
CA LEU A 176 2.15 3.21 7.02
C LEU A 176 2.13 3.70 8.48
N ASN A 177 1.68 2.84 9.37
CA ASN A 177 1.70 3.08 10.80
C ASN A 177 3.08 2.74 11.35
N HIS A 178 3.65 3.66 12.09
CA HIS A 178 4.99 3.48 12.62
C HIS A 178 4.97 3.69 14.14
N ALA A 179 5.25 2.64 14.91
CA ALA A 179 5.24 2.72 16.37
C ALA A 179 6.39 3.56 16.98
N TYR A 180 7.34 4.06 16.16
CA TYR A 180 8.61 4.63 16.64
C TYR A 180 9.04 5.98 16.01
N PHE A 181 8.14 6.77 15.41
CA PHE A 181 8.44 8.16 14.94
C PHE A 181 7.33 9.14 15.36
N SER A 182 7.66 10.45 15.38
CA SER A 182 6.86 11.56 15.94
C SER A 182 5.57 11.92 15.18
N SER A 183 5.33 11.31 14.02
CA SER A 183 4.07 11.39 13.26
C SER A 183 3.51 9.98 13.15
N GLU A 184 2.35 9.75 13.76
CA GLU A 184 1.81 8.41 14.05
C GLU A 184 1.57 7.55 12.80
N ARG A 185 1.36 8.17 11.63
CA ARG A 185 0.97 7.50 10.38
C ARG A 185 1.47 8.29 9.16
N VAL A 186 2.02 7.59 8.18
CA VAL A 186 2.47 8.16 6.90
C VAL A 186 1.48 7.78 5.80
N PRO A 187 0.78 8.74 5.17
CA PRO A 187 -0.24 8.44 4.16
C PRO A 187 0.36 8.09 2.80
N PHE A 188 -0.24 7.14 2.09
CA PHE A 188 0.00 6.90 0.67
C PHE A 188 -1.32 6.95 -0.08
N GLU A 189 -1.39 7.79 -1.10
CA GLU A 189 -2.57 7.98 -1.95
C GLU A 189 -2.49 7.07 -3.17
N PHE A 190 -3.63 6.63 -3.69
CA PHE A 190 -3.66 5.72 -4.83
C PHE A 190 -3.33 6.45 -6.15
N ASP A 191 -2.26 6.03 -6.81
CA ASP A 191 -1.74 6.68 -8.01
C ASP A 191 -2.09 5.95 -9.32
N LYS A 192 -2.22 4.61 -9.32
CA LYS A 192 -2.62 3.75 -10.47
C LYS A 192 -2.64 2.25 -10.15
#